data_AF-A0A6H1X0U4-F1
#
_entry.id   AF-A0A6H1X0U4-F1
#
_cell.length_a   1.000
_cell.length_b   1.000
_cell.length_c   1.000
_cell.angle_alpha   90.00
_cell.angle_beta   90.00
_cell.angle_gamma   90.00
#
_symmetry.space_group_name_H-M   'P 1'
#
loop_
_entity.id
_entity.type
_entity.pdbx_description
1 polymer ?
#
loop_
_entity_poly.entity_id
_entity_poly.type
_entity_poly.pdbx_seq_one_letter_code
_entity_poly.pdbx_strand_id
1 'polypeptide(L)'
;MLARFIKYKKFNEFFDIKSLESIAAIFMVIIFTFISECINLYEKFESFRPALQNIVIYIAAALIGMIGIILAGISIVISSISRENRKAIESLNGKDTVERLLVSFEFLAFIVGMQILIYFCMYLILYSDINILPKIPFYFIISGLVFTFTFTLFYTVQLVGNSTRIYIISQKYSDVIDENNEILHSANEVRIDFIFKVLVEVLKINPDELIKSLKKYTSECEIDEKEVIEKYFDEYYK
;
A
#
# COMPACT_ATOMS: atom_id res chain seq x y z
N MET A 1 -8.60 2.46 -15.88
CA MET A 1 -8.68 1.34 -14.92
C MET A 1 -8.65 -0.02 -15.63
N LEU A 2 -9.68 -0.42 -16.39
CA LEU A 2 -9.73 -1.71 -17.12
C LEU A 2 -8.50 -2.01 -18.01
N ALA A 3 -8.02 -1.03 -18.78
CA ALA A 3 -6.82 -1.19 -19.60
C ALA A 3 -5.56 -1.54 -18.78
N ARG A 4 -5.46 -1.02 -17.54
CA ARG A 4 -4.36 -1.33 -16.62
C ARG A 4 -4.50 -2.73 -16.04
N PHE A 5 -5.72 -3.18 -15.74
CA PHE A 5 -5.97 -4.56 -15.29
C PHE A 5 -5.55 -5.58 -16.36
N ILE A 6 -5.82 -5.28 -17.64
CA ILE A 6 -5.38 -6.11 -18.76
C ILE A 6 -3.85 -6.05 -18.90
N LYS A 7 -3.23 -4.85 -18.88
CA LYS A 7 -1.78 -4.66 -18.96
C LYS A 7 -1.04 -5.51 -17.91
N TYR A 8 -1.54 -5.52 -16.67
CA TYR A 8 -0.94 -6.27 -15.56
C TYR A 8 -1.55 -7.66 -15.33
N LYS A 9 -2.40 -8.15 -16.24
CA LYS A 9 -3.04 -9.48 -16.20
C LYS A 9 -3.73 -9.80 -14.86
N LYS A 10 -4.36 -8.81 -14.23
CA LYS A 10 -4.94 -8.93 -12.88
C LYS A 10 -6.04 -9.98 -12.76
N PHE A 11 -6.82 -10.18 -13.82
CA PHE A 11 -7.84 -11.23 -13.84
C PHE A 11 -7.26 -12.66 -13.75
N ASN A 12 -5.99 -12.86 -14.10
CA ASN A 12 -5.35 -14.15 -13.97
C ASN A 12 -5.05 -14.52 -12.50
N GLU A 13 -5.06 -13.54 -11.60
CA GLU A 13 -4.81 -13.77 -10.16
C GLU A 13 -5.92 -14.62 -9.52
N PHE A 14 -7.15 -14.57 -10.04
CA PHE A 14 -8.25 -15.48 -9.63
C PHE A 14 -8.00 -16.95 -9.96
N PHE A 15 -7.17 -17.21 -10.97
CA PHE A 15 -6.88 -18.55 -11.47
C PHE A 15 -5.46 -18.99 -11.11
N ASP A 16 -4.74 -18.21 -10.30
CA ASP A 16 -3.44 -18.60 -9.80
C ASP A 16 -3.61 -19.57 -8.63
N ILE A 17 -3.69 -20.86 -8.94
CA ILE A 17 -3.88 -21.94 -7.97
C ILE A 17 -2.69 -22.05 -6.99
N LYS A 18 -1.59 -21.33 -7.24
CA LYS A 18 -0.45 -21.30 -6.32
C LYS A 18 -0.55 -20.20 -5.27
N SER A 19 -1.45 -19.24 -5.45
CA SER A 19 -1.60 -18.15 -4.49
C SER A 19 -2.39 -18.57 -3.26
N LEU A 20 -2.03 -18.03 -2.10
CA LEU A 20 -2.64 -18.38 -0.83
C LEU A 20 -4.14 -18.07 -0.82
N GLU A 21 -4.54 -16.95 -1.44
CA GLU A 21 -5.93 -16.52 -1.58
C GLU A 21 -6.77 -17.49 -2.41
N SER A 22 -6.24 -18.01 -3.53
CA SER A 22 -6.93 -18.99 -4.37
C SER A 22 -7.05 -20.35 -3.67
N ILE A 23 -5.99 -20.80 -2.99
CA ILE A 23 -6.00 -22.05 -2.23
C ILE A 23 -7.01 -21.99 -1.09
N ALA A 24 -7.01 -20.89 -0.32
CA ALA A 24 -7.96 -20.68 0.76
C ALA A 24 -9.40 -20.63 0.25
N ALA A 25 -9.65 -19.97 -0.89
CA ALA A 25 -10.98 -19.91 -1.50
C ALA A 25 -11.47 -21.28 -1.96
N ILE A 26 -10.64 -22.08 -2.63
CA ILE A 26 -10.98 -23.46 -3.03
C ILE A 26 -11.29 -24.32 -1.80
N PHE A 27 -10.45 -24.24 -0.78
CA PHE A 27 -10.64 -24.99 0.47
C PHE A 27 -11.97 -24.62 1.16
N MET A 28 -12.32 -23.33 1.21
CA MET A 28 -13.59 -22.87 1.76
C MET A 28 -14.80 -23.32 0.95
N VAL A 29 -14.71 -23.38 -0.38
CA VAL A 29 -15.79 -23.93 -1.21
C VAL A 29 -16.03 -25.41 -0.91
N ILE A 30 -14.95 -26.20 -0.75
CA ILE A 30 -15.05 -27.62 -0.41
C ILE A 30 -15.74 -27.80 0.95
N ILE A 31 -15.29 -27.06 1.97
CA ILE A 31 -15.91 -27.08 3.30
C ILE A 31 -17.39 -26.69 3.23
N PHE A 32 -17.69 -25.58 2.56
CA PHE A 32 -19.05 -25.07 2.46
C PHE A 32 -19.98 -26.09 1.78
N THR A 33 -19.53 -26.69 0.67
CA THR A 33 -20.29 -27.69 -0.08
C THR A 33 -20.54 -28.93 0.78
N PHE A 34 -19.51 -29.41 1.48
CA PHE A 34 -19.63 -30.55 2.39
C PHE A 34 -20.66 -30.30 3.50
N ILE A 35 -20.56 -29.16 4.19
CA ILE A 35 -21.52 -28.77 5.24
C ILE A 35 -22.93 -28.66 4.68
N SER A 36 -23.08 -28.05 3.49
CA SER A 36 -24.39 -27.84 2.86
C SER A 36 -25.10 -29.16 2.53
N GLU A 37 -24.37 -30.18 2.06
CA GLU A 37 -24.93 -31.51 1.85
C GLU A 37 -25.25 -32.21 3.19
N CYS A 38 -24.40 -32.09 4.22
CA CYS A 38 -24.67 -32.68 5.55
C CYS A 38 -25.98 -32.16 6.19
N ILE A 39 -26.31 -30.89 5.99
CA ILE A 39 -27.53 -30.27 6.55
C ILE A 39 -28.73 -30.34 5.60
N ASN A 40 -28.57 -30.94 4.41
CA ASN A 40 -29.57 -30.96 3.33
C ASN A 40 -30.09 -29.56 2.99
N LEU A 41 -29.19 -28.61 2.78
CA LEU A 41 -29.51 -27.19 2.58
C LEU A 41 -30.47 -26.97 1.40
N TYR A 42 -30.27 -27.69 0.29
CA TYR A 42 -31.13 -27.59 -0.89
C TYR A 42 -32.57 -28.04 -0.62
N GLU A 43 -32.75 -29.23 -0.03
CA GLU A 43 -34.08 -29.78 0.26
C GLU A 43 -34.84 -28.97 1.32
N LYS A 44 -34.10 -28.34 2.25
CA LYS A 44 -34.66 -27.51 3.33
C LYS A 44 -34.48 -26.01 3.07
N PHE A 45 -34.35 -25.61 1.80
CA PHE A 45 -34.00 -24.24 1.44
C PHE A 45 -34.89 -23.18 2.09
N GLU A 46 -36.21 -23.36 2.10
CA GLU A 46 -37.14 -22.40 2.72
C GLU A 46 -36.88 -22.19 4.23
N SER A 47 -36.39 -23.22 4.93
CA SER A 47 -36.01 -23.09 6.34
C SER A 47 -34.71 -22.28 6.52
N PHE A 48 -33.80 -22.34 5.55
CA PHE A 48 -32.52 -21.62 5.57
C PHE A 48 -32.58 -20.24 4.90
N ARG A 49 -33.63 -19.96 4.11
CA ARG A 49 -33.78 -18.75 3.31
C ARG A 49 -33.61 -17.46 4.13
N PRO A 50 -34.22 -17.27 5.32
CA PRO A 50 -33.97 -16.08 6.14
C PRO A 50 -32.52 -15.95 6.62
N ALA A 51 -31.87 -17.07 6.93
CA ALA A 51 -30.46 -17.06 7.33
C ALA A 51 -29.56 -16.68 6.15
N LEU A 52 -29.83 -17.19 4.95
CA LEU A 52 -29.09 -16.84 3.73
C LEU A 52 -29.26 -15.35 3.37
N GLN A 53 -30.47 -14.79 3.52
CA GLN A 53 -30.72 -13.36 3.34
C GLN A 53 -29.83 -12.52 4.27
N ASN A 54 -29.79 -12.89 5.55
CA ASN A 54 -28.96 -12.22 6.56
C ASN A 54 -27.46 -12.33 6.23
N ILE A 55 -26.99 -13.52 5.85
CA ILE A 55 -25.58 -13.74 5.47
C ILE A 55 -25.20 -12.83 4.30
N VAL A 56 -26.03 -12.79 3.25
CA VAL A 56 -25.78 -12.00 2.05
C VAL A 56 -25.72 -10.50 2.36
N ILE A 57 -26.66 -9.96 3.14
CA ILE A 57 -26.67 -8.53 3.48
C ILE A 57 -25.52 -8.14 4.42
N TYR A 58 -25.16 -9.01 5.37
CA TYR A 58 -24.02 -8.77 6.26
C TYR A 58 -22.69 -8.82 5.52
N ILE A 59 -22.54 -9.73 4.54
CA ILE A 59 -21.37 -9.73 3.67
C ILE A 59 -21.30 -8.43 2.86
N ALA A 60 -22.41 -7.97 2.27
CA ALA A 60 -22.45 -6.71 1.55
C ALA A 60 -22.02 -5.52 2.44
N ALA A 61 -22.53 -5.45 3.68
CA ALA A 61 -22.15 -4.42 4.64
C ALA A 61 -20.66 -4.49 5.02
N ALA A 62 -20.12 -5.69 5.25
CA ALA A 62 -18.70 -5.89 5.55
C ALA A 62 -17.80 -5.46 4.37
N LEU A 63 -18.21 -5.75 3.14
CA LEU A 63 -17.50 -5.34 1.92
C LEU A 63 -17.49 -3.82 1.74
N ILE A 64 -18.57 -3.11 2.11
CA ILE A 64 -18.57 -1.64 2.14
C ILE A 64 -17.52 -1.12 3.12
N GLY A 65 -17.44 -1.71 4.33
CA GLY A 65 -16.38 -1.38 5.29
C GLY A 65 -14.97 -1.63 4.74
N MET A 66 -14.80 -2.72 3.97
CA MET A 66 -13.54 -3.07 3.35
C MET A 66 -13.06 -2.03 2.32
N ILE A 67 -13.96 -1.33 1.62
CA ILE A 67 -13.58 -0.22 0.73
C ILE A 67 -12.80 0.86 1.50
N GLY A 68 -13.20 1.18 2.74
CA GLY A 68 -12.47 2.14 3.58
C GLY A 68 -11.03 1.68 3.88
N ILE A 69 -10.85 0.39 4.18
CA ILE A 69 -9.52 -0.20 4.43
C ILE A 69 -8.65 -0.15 3.16
N ILE A 70 -9.23 -0.45 2.00
CA ILE A 70 -8.53 -0.39 0.71
C ILE A 70 -8.06 1.03 0.42
N LEU A 71 -8.91 2.04 0.63
CA LEU A 71 -8.54 3.44 0.45
C LEU A 71 -7.40 3.86 1.40
N ALA A 72 -7.48 3.48 2.68
CA ALA A 72 -6.41 3.74 3.64
C ALA A 72 -5.09 3.06 3.23
N GLY A 73 -5.14 1.82 2.75
CA GLY A 73 -3.99 1.09 2.24
C GLY A 73 -3.31 1.79 1.06
N ILE A 74 -4.09 2.28 0.09
CA ILE A 74 -3.58 3.08 -1.04
C ILE A 74 -2.88 4.34 -0.52
N SER A 75 -3.51 5.07 0.41
CA SER A 75 -2.95 6.29 0.99
C SER A 75 -1.63 6.03 1.71
N ILE A 76 -1.50 4.92 2.46
CA ILE A 76 -0.25 4.52 3.11
C ILE A 76 0.84 4.27 2.06
N VAL A 77 0.55 3.52 1.00
CA VAL A 77 1.52 3.26 -0.07
C VAL A 77 1.98 4.57 -0.72
N ILE A 78 1.05 5.45 -1.09
CA ILE A 78 1.38 6.70 -1.79
C ILE A 78 2.17 7.64 -0.88
N SER A 79 1.78 7.77 0.39
CA SER A 79 2.45 8.66 1.35
C SER A 79 3.83 8.14 1.77
N SER A 80 4.00 6.82 1.84
CA SER A 80 5.25 6.21 2.31
C SER A 80 6.37 6.23 1.27
N ILE A 81 6.06 6.38 -0.02
CA ILE A 81 7.05 6.25 -1.09
C ILE A 81 7.44 7.65 -1.60
N SER A 82 8.60 8.16 -1.16
CA SER A 82 9.20 9.37 -1.73
C SER A 82 9.59 9.17 -3.21
N ARG A 83 9.78 10.26 -3.97
CA ARG A 83 10.22 10.16 -5.38
C ARG A 83 11.59 9.48 -5.53
N GLU A 84 12.47 9.66 -4.55
CA GLU A 84 13.80 9.04 -4.50
C GLU A 84 13.68 7.55 -4.19
N ASN A 85 12.89 7.19 -3.18
CA ASN A 85 12.64 5.79 -2.81
C ASN A 85 11.95 5.03 -3.96
N ARG A 86 11.04 5.68 -4.70
CA ARG A 86 10.44 5.08 -5.90
C ARG A 86 11.48 4.72 -6.96
N LYS A 87 12.42 5.64 -7.26
CA LYS A 87 13.48 5.40 -8.25
C LYS A 87 14.41 4.27 -7.81
N ALA A 88 14.75 4.22 -6.52
CA ALA A 88 15.56 3.14 -5.95
C ALA A 88 14.85 1.78 -5.98
N ILE A 89 13.54 1.74 -5.66
CA ILE A 89 12.74 0.52 -5.73
C ILE A 89 12.61 0.02 -7.17
N GLU A 90 12.34 0.92 -8.13
CA GLU A 90 12.20 0.57 -9.55
C GLU A 90 13.52 0.14 -10.20
N SER A 91 14.67 0.65 -9.73
CA SER A 91 15.98 0.22 -10.25
C SER A 91 16.37 -1.19 -9.81
N LEU A 92 15.94 -1.63 -8.62
CA LEU A 92 16.30 -2.94 -8.05
C LEU A 92 15.26 -4.04 -8.32
N ASN A 93 13.96 -3.71 -8.28
CA ASN A 93 12.87 -4.68 -8.42
C ASN A 93 12.20 -4.65 -9.81
N GLY A 94 12.68 -3.77 -10.69
CA GLY A 94 12.15 -3.59 -12.04
C GLY A 94 11.14 -2.45 -12.13
N LYS A 95 11.07 -1.88 -13.34
CA LYS A 95 10.17 -0.78 -13.68
C LYS A 95 8.71 -1.15 -13.35
N ASP A 96 7.95 -0.15 -12.93
CA ASP A 96 6.51 -0.23 -12.61
C ASP A 96 6.15 -1.05 -11.35
N THR A 97 7.10 -1.38 -10.46
CA THR A 97 6.80 -2.18 -9.25
C THR A 97 5.77 -1.50 -8.34
N VAL A 98 5.97 -0.21 -8.05
CA VAL A 98 5.03 0.59 -7.25
C VAL A 98 3.69 0.75 -7.96
N GLU A 99 3.71 0.95 -9.28
CA GLU A 99 2.49 1.06 -10.08
C GLU A 99 1.68 -0.25 -10.02
N ARG A 100 2.33 -1.40 -10.14
CA ARG A 100 1.67 -2.72 -10.07
C ARG A 100 0.97 -2.93 -8.73
N LEU A 101 1.56 -2.47 -7.63
CA LEU A 101 0.91 -2.54 -6.32
C LEU A 101 -0.35 -1.66 -6.27
N LEU A 102 -0.26 -0.41 -6.73
CA LEU A 102 -1.42 0.50 -6.79
C LEU A 102 -2.55 -0.08 -7.65
N VAL A 103 -2.21 -0.70 -8.78
CA VAL A 103 -3.18 -1.41 -9.63
C VAL A 103 -3.82 -2.60 -8.91
N SER A 104 -3.10 -3.25 -8.00
CA SER A 104 -3.66 -4.35 -7.19
C SER A 104 -4.72 -3.86 -6.21
N PHE A 105 -4.50 -2.70 -5.59
CA PHE A 105 -5.50 -2.04 -4.76
C PHE A 105 -6.72 -1.56 -5.58
N GLU A 106 -6.50 -0.96 -6.75
CA GLU A 106 -7.59 -0.58 -7.67
C GLU A 106 -8.42 -1.80 -8.09
N PHE A 107 -7.75 -2.93 -8.36
CA PHE A 107 -8.40 -4.18 -8.73
C PHE A 107 -9.24 -4.74 -7.59
N LEU A 108 -8.71 -4.74 -6.36
CA LEU A 108 -9.46 -5.15 -5.18
C LEU A 108 -10.69 -4.26 -4.96
N ALA A 109 -10.54 -2.92 -5.04
CA ALA A 109 -11.66 -1.98 -4.92
C ALA A 109 -12.75 -2.28 -5.96
N PHE A 110 -12.36 -2.55 -7.21
CA PHE A 110 -13.27 -2.90 -8.28
C PHE A 110 -14.02 -4.21 -8.01
N ILE A 111 -13.32 -5.27 -7.59
CA ILE A 111 -13.94 -6.56 -7.25
C ILE A 111 -14.93 -6.40 -6.09
N VAL A 112 -14.53 -5.69 -5.03
CA VAL A 112 -15.37 -5.45 -3.86
C VAL A 112 -16.62 -4.68 -4.27
N GLY A 113 -16.49 -3.63 -5.09
CA GLY A 113 -17.63 -2.88 -5.62
C GLY A 113 -18.60 -3.76 -6.41
N MET A 114 -18.09 -4.63 -7.28
CA MET A 114 -18.92 -5.58 -8.03
C MET A 114 -19.59 -6.61 -7.11
N GLN A 115 -18.88 -7.13 -6.10
CA GLN A 115 -19.44 -8.08 -5.14
C GLN A 115 -20.59 -7.47 -4.33
N ILE A 116 -20.45 -6.22 -3.88
CA ILE A 116 -21.53 -5.52 -3.17
C ILE A 116 -22.81 -5.51 -4.01
N LEU A 117 -22.72 -5.16 -5.29
CA LEU A 117 -23.87 -5.18 -6.20
C LEU A 117 -24.45 -6.58 -6.37
N ILE A 118 -23.59 -7.61 -6.53
CA ILE A 118 -24.03 -9.00 -6.64
C ILE A 118 -24.76 -9.46 -5.37
N TYR A 119 -24.23 -9.16 -4.18
CA TYR A 119 -24.87 -9.52 -2.92
C TYR A 119 -26.20 -8.78 -2.72
N PHE A 120 -26.31 -7.50 -3.10
CA PHE A 120 -27.60 -6.82 -3.08
C PHE A 120 -28.63 -7.46 -4.03
N CYS A 121 -28.23 -7.81 -5.25
CA CYS A 121 -29.10 -8.53 -6.19
C CYS A 121 -29.52 -9.89 -5.62
N MET A 122 -28.60 -10.64 -5.02
CA MET A 122 -28.89 -11.93 -4.38
C MET A 122 -29.85 -11.78 -3.20
N TYR A 123 -29.72 -10.72 -2.40
CA TYR A 123 -30.66 -10.44 -1.31
C TYR A 123 -32.09 -10.26 -1.85
N LEU A 124 -32.26 -9.47 -2.92
CA LEU A 124 -33.56 -9.25 -3.55
C LEU A 124 -34.14 -10.54 -4.15
N ILE A 125 -33.29 -11.35 -4.80
CA ILE A 125 -33.70 -12.67 -5.33
C ILE A 125 -34.16 -13.56 -4.19
N LEU A 126 -33.40 -13.65 -3.09
CA LEU A 126 -33.78 -14.43 -1.92
C LEU A 126 -35.04 -13.88 -1.24
N TYR A 127 -35.36 -12.60 -1.36
CA TYR A 127 -36.58 -12.02 -0.82
C TYR A 127 -37.81 -12.29 -1.70
N SER A 128 -37.62 -12.51 -3.01
CA SER A 128 -38.69 -12.77 -3.97
C SER A 128 -39.26 -14.19 -3.91
N ASP A 129 -40.51 -14.39 -4.34
CA ASP A 129 -41.17 -15.71 -4.43
C ASP A 129 -40.75 -16.53 -5.66
N ILE A 130 -39.54 -16.28 -6.20
CA ILE A 130 -39.01 -17.04 -7.33
C ILE A 130 -38.69 -18.46 -6.86
N ASN A 131 -39.15 -19.46 -7.63
CA ASN A 131 -38.85 -20.86 -7.37
C ASN A 131 -37.35 -21.14 -7.31
N ILE A 132 -36.95 -22.04 -6.42
CA ILE A 132 -35.56 -22.48 -6.31
C ILE A 132 -35.06 -23.03 -7.65
N LEU A 133 -33.83 -22.65 -8.02
CA LEU A 133 -33.13 -23.22 -9.16
C LEU A 133 -32.90 -24.72 -8.95
N PRO A 134 -32.74 -25.51 -10.02
CA PRO A 134 -32.31 -26.90 -9.91
C PRO A 134 -31.03 -27.05 -9.07
N LYS A 135 -30.84 -28.23 -8.45
CA LYS A 135 -29.73 -28.49 -7.50
C LYS A 135 -28.35 -28.11 -8.04
N ILE A 136 -28.05 -28.47 -9.29
CA ILE A 136 -26.73 -28.22 -9.92
C ILE A 136 -26.44 -26.71 -10.03
N PRO A 137 -27.25 -25.89 -10.73
CA PRO A 137 -27.00 -24.45 -10.83
C PRO A 137 -27.05 -23.73 -9.47
N PHE A 138 -27.86 -24.21 -8.51
CA PHE A 138 -27.90 -23.68 -7.16
C PHE A 138 -26.52 -23.74 -6.47
N TYR A 139 -25.91 -24.93 -6.42
CA TYR A 139 -24.58 -25.10 -5.81
C TYR A 139 -23.48 -24.41 -6.59
N PHE A 140 -23.59 -24.33 -7.91
CA PHE A 140 -22.63 -23.61 -8.73
C PHE A 140 -22.59 -22.11 -8.38
N ILE A 141 -23.76 -21.47 -8.27
CA ILE A 141 -23.85 -20.04 -7.91
C ILE A 141 -23.30 -19.81 -6.51
N ILE A 142 -23.74 -20.60 -5.52
CA ILE A 142 -23.29 -20.43 -4.14
C ILE A 142 -21.78 -20.68 -4.00
N SER A 143 -21.24 -21.69 -4.68
CA SER A 143 -19.80 -21.94 -4.69
C SER A 143 -19.03 -20.77 -5.27
N GLY A 144 -19.54 -20.14 -6.34
CA GLY A 144 -18.97 -18.92 -6.91
C GLY A 144 -18.96 -17.74 -5.93
N LEU A 145 -20.04 -17.55 -5.17
CA LEU A 145 -20.12 -16.51 -4.14
C LEU A 145 -19.14 -16.76 -2.99
N VAL A 146 -19.10 -17.99 -2.47
CA VAL A 146 -18.16 -18.38 -1.40
C VAL A 146 -16.71 -18.24 -1.86
N PHE A 147 -16.41 -18.67 -3.08
CA PHE A 147 -15.08 -18.54 -3.67
C PHE A 147 -14.67 -17.07 -3.76
N THR A 148 -15.49 -16.24 -4.40
CA THR A 148 -15.15 -14.83 -4.65
C THR A 148 -15.02 -14.02 -3.36
N PHE A 149 -15.89 -14.24 -2.37
CA PHE A 149 -15.78 -13.61 -1.06
C PHE A 149 -14.51 -14.02 -0.31
N THR A 150 -14.24 -15.32 -0.25
CA THR A 150 -13.04 -15.82 0.43
C THR A 150 -11.77 -15.32 -0.24
N PHE A 151 -11.72 -15.37 -1.58
CA PHE A 151 -10.60 -14.83 -2.34
C PHE A 151 -10.37 -13.35 -2.00
N THR A 152 -11.42 -12.53 -2.02
CA THR A 152 -11.33 -11.10 -1.69
C THR A 152 -10.83 -10.84 -0.28
N LEU A 153 -11.26 -11.63 0.70
CA LEU A 153 -10.75 -11.53 2.08
C LEU A 153 -9.23 -11.77 2.13
N PHE A 154 -8.76 -12.89 1.60
CA PHE A 154 -7.34 -13.24 1.66
C PHE A 154 -6.47 -12.34 0.78
N TYR A 155 -6.98 -11.90 -0.38
CA TYR A 155 -6.32 -10.91 -1.23
C TYR A 155 -6.12 -9.58 -0.50
N THR A 156 -7.12 -9.16 0.29
CA THR A 156 -7.00 -7.97 1.15
C THR A 156 -5.89 -8.15 2.19
N VAL A 157 -5.84 -9.29 2.87
CA VAL A 157 -4.79 -9.60 3.85
C VAL A 157 -3.40 -9.57 3.22
N GLN A 158 -3.26 -10.16 2.02
CA GLN A 158 -2.01 -10.16 1.27
C GLN A 158 -1.57 -8.74 0.90
N LEU A 159 -2.50 -7.88 0.46
CA LEU A 159 -2.20 -6.48 0.11
C LEU A 159 -1.80 -5.63 1.31
N VAL A 160 -2.44 -5.84 2.46
CA VAL A 160 -2.03 -5.18 3.71
C VAL A 160 -0.60 -5.58 4.05
N GLY A 161 -0.28 -6.88 4.02
CA GLY A 161 1.07 -7.38 4.27
C GLY A 161 2.12 -6.79 3.30
N ASN A 162 1.80 -6.69 2.01
CA ASN A 162 2.68 -6.07 1.02
C ASN A 162 2.89 -4.57 1.27
N SER A 163 1.86 -3.86 1.70
CA SER A 163 1.94 -2.42 1.98
C SER A 163 2.80 -2.14 3.20
N THR A 164 2.66 -2.94 4.27
CA THR A 164 3.53 -2.85 5.45
C THR A 164 4.99 -3.14 5.09
N ARG A 165 5.26 -4.15 4.26
CA ARG A 165 6.63 -4.45 3.81
C ARG A 165 7.23 -3.28 3.02
N ILE A 166 6.45 -2.67 2.13
CA ILE A 166 6.90 -1.51 1.35
C ILE A 166 7.17 -0.30 2.24
N TYR A 167 6.32 -0.06 3.24
CA TYR A 167 6.54 0.98 4.23
C TYR A 167 7.88 0.77 4.97
N ILE A 168 8.13 -0.45 5.48
CA ILE A 168 9.39 -0.79 6.16
C ILE A 168 10.60 -0.63 5.23
N ILE A 169 10.47 -1.05 3.97
CA ILE A 169 11.54 -0.87 2.98
C ILE A 169 11.81 0.61 2.76
N SER A 170 10.76 1.41 2.55
CA SER A 170 10.89 2.84 2.31
C SER A 170 11.59 3.55 3.48
N GLN A 171 11.24 3.19 4.72
CA GLN A 171 11.88 3.73 5.90
C GLN A 171 13.39 3.41 5.94
N LYS A 172 13.77 2.15 5.70
CA LYS A 172 15.19 1.75 5.67
C LYS A 172 15.98 2.49 4.60
N TYR A 173 15.37 2.78 3.44
CA TYR A 173 16.03 3.58 2.41
C TYR A 173 16.20 5.03 2.83
N SER A 174 15.20 5.62 3.49
CA SER A 174 15.31 6.96 4.04
C SER A 174 16.44 7.05 5.06
N ASP A 175 16.55 6.09 5.99
CA ASP A 175 17.64 6.06 6.98
C ASP A 175 19.03 6.01 6.31
N VAL A 176 19.18 5.21 5.24
CA VAL A 176 20.43 5.11 4.47
C VAL A 176 20.75 6.38 3.69
N ILE A 177 19.74 7.08 3.19
CA ILE A 177 19.93 8.37 2.50
C ILE A 177 20.39 9.41 3.52
N ASP A 178 19.77 9.46 4.70
CA ASP A 178 20.14 10.39 5.77
C ASP A 178 21.58 10.13 6.26
N GLU A 179 21.96 8.86 6.47
CA GLU A 179 23.33 8.50 6.86
C GLU A 179 24.37 8.89 5.76
N ASN A 180 24.05 8.68 4.48
CA ASN A 180 24.92 9.14 3.40
C ASN A 180 25.02 10.67 3.32
N ASN A 181 23.94 11.39 3.61
CA ASN A 181 23.94 12.85 3.67
C ASN A 181 24.79 13.36 4.84
N GLU A 182 24.75 12.71 6.01
CA GLU A 182 25.61 13.03 7.15
C GLU A 182 27.10 12.83 6.82
N ILE A 183 27.46 11.75 6.12
CA ILE A 183 28.83 11.50 5.66
C ILE A 183 29.28 12.57 4.66
N LEU A 184 28.43 12.91 3.69
CA LEU A 184 28.70 13.98 2.72
C LEU A 184 28.86 15.34 3.39
N HIS A 185 28.02 15.66 4.38
CA HIS A 185 28.09 16.90 5.15
C HIS A 185 29.41 16.95 5.93
N SER A 186 29.75 15.86 6.63
CA SER A 186 31.01 15.75 7.38
C SER A 186 32.24 15.88 6.48
N ALA A 187 32.21 15.26 5.29
CA ALA A 187 33.29 15.37 4.31
C ALA A 187 33.42 16.79 3.76
N ASN A 188 32.30 17.50 3.55
CA ASN A 188 32.33 18.90 3.12
C ASN A 188 32.84 19.83 4.22
N GLU A 189 32.47 19.63 5.48
CA GLU A 189 33.03 20.38 6.62
C GLU A 189 34.55 20.22 6.67
N VAL A 190 35.06 18.98 6.60
CA VAL A 190 36.51 18.73 6.57
C VAL A 190 37.21 19.42 5.39
N ARG A 191 36.56 19.46 4.22
CA ARG A 191 37.09 20.17 3.04
C ARG A 191 37.12 21.68 3.26
N ILE A 192 36.07 22.26 3.86
CA ILE A 192 35.98 23.68 4.15
C ILE A 192 37.03 24.06 5.20
N ASP A 193 37.14 23.30 6.29
CA ASP A 193 38.16 23.50 7.34
C ASP A 193 39.58 23.43 6.78
N PHE A 194 39.84 22.48 5.87
CA PHE A 194 41.12 22.40 5.20
C PHE A 194 41.41 23.63 4.34
N ILE A 195 40.42 24.13 3.58
CA ILE A 195 40.55 25.37 2.80
C ILE A 195 40.80 26.56 3.72
N PHE A 196 40.06 26.68 4.83
CA PHE A 196 40.25 27.73 5.84
C PHE A 196 41.67 27.70 6.41
N LYS A 197 42.15 26.52 6.79
CA LYS A 197 43.51 26.32 7.29
C LYS A 197 44.57 26.75 6.26
N VAL A 198 44.43 26.31 5.01
CA VAL A 198 45.36 26.68 3.94
C VAL A 198 45.34 28.19 3.68
N LEU A 199 44.16 28.84 3.70
CA LEU A 199 44.04 30.28 3.53
C LEU A 199 44.74 31.05 4.65
N VAL A 200 44.55 30.62 5.91
CA VAL A 200 45.24 31.20 7.08
C VAL A 200 46.75 31.02 6.95
N GLU A 201 47.23 29.83 6.59
CA GLU A 201 48.66 29.53 6.48
C GLU A 201 49.35 30.28 5.32
N VAL A 202 48.70 30.34 4.15
CA VAL A 202 49.26 30.96 2.94
C VAL A 202 49.15 32.49 2.98
N LEU A 203 48.00 33.02 3.39
CA LEU A 203 47.76 34.47 3.43
C LEU A 203 48.26 35.09 4.75
N LYS A 204 48.66 34.28 5.73
CA LYS A 204 49.08 34.70 7.08
C LYS A 204 48.06 35.62 7.77
N ILE A 205 46.78 35.37 7.51
CA ILE A 205 45.66 36.14 8.09
C ILE A 205 45.34 35.56 9.46
N ASN A 206 44.99 36.41 10.43
CA ASN A 206 44.52 35.95 11.72
C ASN A 206 43.17 35.22 11.57
N PRO A 207 42.99 33.98 12.08
CA PRO A 207 41.71 33.25 12.00
C PRO A 207 40.48 34.08 12.38
N ASP A 208 40.59 34.91 13.42
CA ASP A 208 39.51 35.78 13.88
C ASP A 208 39.07 36.82 12.84
N GLU A 209 40.00 37.37 12.06
CA GLU A 209 39.69 38.31 10.98
C GLU A 209 38.97 37.63 9.82
N LEU A 210 39.34 36.37 9.55
CA LEU A 210 38.71 35.56 8.52
C LEU A 210 37.26 35.23 8.89
N ILE A 211 37.02 34.82 10.15
CA ILE A 211 35.68 34.56 10.69
C ILE A 211 34.83 35.84 10.69
N LYS A 212 35.41 36.99 11.04
CA LYS A 212 34.72 38.28 11.02
C LYS A 212 34.32 38.69 9.60
N SER A 213 35.18 38.39 8.62
CA SER A 213 34.90 38.63 7.19
C SER A 213 33.82 37.68 6.67
N LEU A 214 33.82 36.41 7.11
CA LEU A 214 32.75 35.46 6.81
C LEU A 214 31.40 35.96 7.31
N LYS A 215 31.31 36.37 8.58
CA LYS A 215 30.07 36.92 9.17
C LYS A 215 29.60 38.16 8.44
N LYS A 216 30.52 39.07 8.11
CA LYS A 216 30.20 40.27 7.32
C LYS A 216 29.63 39.90 5.95
N TYR A 217 30.24 38.94 5.25
CA TYR A 217 29.73 38.46 3.97
C TYR A 217 28.33 37.83 4.11
N THR A 218 28.10 37.01 5.15
CA THR A 218 26.79 36.42 5.45
C THR A 218 25.72 37.50 5.68
N SER A 219 26.06 38.57 6.40
CA SER A 219 25.15 39.70 6.64
C SER A 219 24.81 40.48 5.36
N GLU A 220 25.65 40.43 4.34
CA GLU A 220 25.50 41.13 3.06
C GLU A 220 24.79 40.29 1.98
N CYS A 221 24.81 38.96 2.06
CA CYS A 221 24.15 38.09 1.08
C CYS A 221 22.62 38.10 1.18
N GLU A 222 21.89 37.90 0.08
CA GLU A 222 20.44 37.64 0.14
C GLU A 222 20.18 36.15 0.38
N ILE A 223 20.17 35.74 1.65
CA ILE A 223 19.89 34.37 2.07
C ILE A 223 18.78 34.38 3.12
N ASP A 224 17.87 33.41 3.02
CA ASP A 224 16.85 33.14 4.03
C ASP A 224 17.51 32.68 5.35
N GLU A 225 16.88 32.98 6.49
CA GLU A 225 17.34 32.54 7.83
C GLU A 225 18.72 33.07 8.30
N LYS A 226 19.15 34.25 7.85
CA LYS A 226 20.40 34.92 8.27
C LYS A 226 20.72 34.83 9.77
N GLU A 227 19.76 35.18 10.62
CA GLU A 227 19.97 35.22 12.08
C GLU A 227 20.31 33.84 12.65
N VAL A 228 19.76 32.77 12.05
CA VAL A 228 20.04 31.38 12.46
C VAL A 228 21.45 30.98 12.03
N ILE A 229 21.85 31.35 10.81
CA ILE A 229 23.16 31.04 10.25
C ILE A 229 24.28 31.79 11.02
N GLU A 230 24.06 33.07 11.33
CA GLU A 230 25.03 33.86 12.12
C GLU A 230 25.21 33.26 13.52
N LYS A 231 24.12 32.85 14.17
CA LYS A 231 24.16 32.20 15.48
C LYS A 231 24.87 30.85 15.44
N TYR A 232 24.67 30.08 14.37
CA TYR A 232 25.41 28.83 14.15
C TYR A 232 26.92 29.07 14.06
N PHE A 233 27.37 30.09 13.30
CA PHE A 233 28.79 30.42 13.23
C PHE A 233 29.37 30.92 14.57
N ASP A 234 28.59 31.60 15.39
CA ASP A 234 28.99 32.00 16.75
C ASP A 234 29.17 30.79 17.70
N GLU A 235 28.42 29.71 17.50
CA GLU A 235 28.54 28.49 18.31
C GLU A 235 29.64 27.56 17.79
N TYR A 236 29.81 27.47 16.46
CA TYR A 236 30.77 26.56 15.82
C TYR A 236 32.22 27.02 15.93
N TYR A 237 32.48 28.33 15.80
CA TYR A 237 33.85 28.90 15.79
C TYR A 237 34.25 29.56 17.13
N LYS A 238 33.59 29.19 18.23
CA LYS A 238 33.94 29.61 19.60
C LYS A 238 35.18 28.89 20.12
#